data_AF-G0MMI4-F1
#
_entry.id   AF-G0MMI4-F1
#
_cell.length_a   1.000
_cell.length_b   1.000
_cell.length_c   1.000
_cell.angle_alpha   90.00
_cell.angle_beta   90.00
_cell.angle_gamma   90.00
#
_symmetry.space_group_name_H-M   'P 1'
#
loop_
_entity.id
_entity.type
_entity.pdbx_description
1 polymer ?
#
loop_
_entity_poly.entity_id
_entity_poly.type
_entity_poly.pdbx_seq_one_letter_code
_entity_poly.pdbx_strand_id
1 'polypeptide(L)'
;MNSKPLSYDSLKTVLLHMDAHTRINLSARIPSIRKTEKAVPLKLKFLHFGFEEICIDNTAYKVGVFRDYGALKTPNYVEKCNEEGGSCYDIDEYGFEDSSTMEQKLLPEDIVIKPLEIKKPLPRTDDTIRQKEAEIIDLKNEISELDTQHKQYLSDHGFETIEELAKQLHSAQEQDDENRYNTLKYALSRMSSANYMIMRKLDDIDKIQH
;
A
#
# COMPACT_ATOMS: atom_id res chain seq x y z
N MET A 1 -18.00 25.42 29.75
CA MET A 1 -19.30 25.13 29.10
C MET A 1 -19.99 24.02 29.87
N ASN A 2 -21.15 24.30 30.48
CA ASN A 2 -21.96 23.27 31.15
C ASN A 2 -22.97 22.69 30.16
N SER A 3 -22.54 21.77 29.30
CA SER A 3 -23.45 21.05 28.41
C SER A 3 -24.13 19.93 29.19
N LYS A 4 -25.47 19.96 29.26
CA LYS A 4 -26.26 18.87 29.83
C LYS A 4 -26.06 17.61 28.97
N PRO A 5 -25.68 16.45 29.56
CA PRO A 5 -25.53 15.21 28.80
C PRO A 5 -26.88 14.76 28.24
N LEU A 6 -26.84 14.02 27.13
CA LEU A 6 -28.04 13.41 26.54
C LEU A 6 -28.71 12.47 27.56
N SER A 7 -30.05 12.45 27.56
CA SER A 7 -30.78 11.42 28.31
C SER A 7 -30.50 10.04 27.73
N TYR A 8 -30.75 8.99 28.50
CA TYR A 8 -30.49 7.61 28.08
C TYR A 8 -31.22 7.24 26.79
N ASP A 9 -32.51 7.57 26.68
CA ASP A 9 -33.31 7.26 25.48
C ASP A 9 -32.90 8.11 24.29
N SER A 10 -32.57 9.39 24.49
CA SER A 10 -32.03 10.23 23.41
C SER A 10 -30.68 9.70 22.91
N LEU A 11 -29.81 9.25 23.82
CA LEU A 11 -28.52 8.66 23.46
C LEU A 11 -28.71 7.37 22.65
N LYS A 12 -29.65 6.50 23.03
CA LYS A 12 -29.97 5.29 22.25
C LYS A 12 -30.39 5.63 20.81
N THR A 13 -31.30 6.57 20.65
CA THR A 13 -31.78 6.99 19.33
C THR A 13 -30.66 7.55 18.48
N VAL A 14 -29.81 8.41 19.06
CA VAL A 14 -28.63 8.95 18.36
C VAL A 14 -27.70 7.82 17.92
N LEU A 15 -27.35 6.88 18.81
CA LEU A 15 -26.46 5.76 18.49
C LEU A 15 -27.07 4.79 17.45
N LEU A 16 -28.39 4.64 17.40
CA LEU A 16 -29.07 3.78 16.43
C LEU A 16 -28.95 4.31 14.99
N HIS A 17 -28.93 5.62 14.82
CA HIS A 17 -28.90 6.30 13.53
C HIS A 17 -27.51 6.82 13.13
N MET A 18 -26.52 6.64 14.00
CA MET A 18 -25.12 6.98 13.74
C MET A 18 -24.48 5.94 12.81
N ASP A 19 -23.56 6.39 11.96
CA ASP A 19 -22.75 5.49 11.15
C ASP A 19 -21.82 4.62 12.02
N ALA A 20 -21.46 3.45 11.50
CA ALA A 20 -20.71 2.47 12.27
C ALA A 20 -19.34 2.98 12.71
N HIS A 21 -18.62 3.69 11.84
CA HIS A 21 -17.29 4.20 12.14
C HIS A 21 -17.30 5.21 13.27
N THR A 22 -18.16 6.23 13.18
CA THR A 22 -18.32 7.23 14.25
C THR A 22 -18.69 6.58 15.56
N ARG A 23 -19.60 5.60 15.53
CA ARG A 23 -20.06 4.90 16.73
C ARG A 23 -18.97 4.06 17.40
N ILE A 24 -18.17 3.33 16.62
CA ILE A 24 -17.00 2.58 17.12
C ILE A 24 -15.98 3.53 17.74
N ASN A 25 -15.64 4.62 17.05
CA ASN A 25 -14.70 5.62 17.57
C ASN A 25 -15.18 6.28 18.86
N LEU A 26 -16.47 6.62 18.91
CA LEU A 26 -17.08 7.27 20.08
C LEU A 26 -17.05 6.32 21.27
N SER A 27 -17.40 5.05 21.09
CA SER A 27 -17.39 4.05 22.17
C SER A 27 -15.97 3.75 22.66
N ALA A 28 -14.99 3.75 21.76
CA ALA A 28 -13.58 3.56 22.11
C ALA A 28 -13.08 4.71 23.01
N ARG A 29 -13.35 5.97 22.63
CA ARG A 29 -12.85 7.18 23.33
C ARG A 29 -13.67 7.59 24.55
N ILE A 30 -14.94 7.21 24.61
CA ILE A 30 -15.87 7.60 25.68
C ILE A 30 -16.42 6.33 26.37
N PRO A 31 -15.74 5.82 27.41
CA PRO A 31 -16.16 4.59 28.09
C PRO A 31 -17.58 4.64 28.67
N SER A 32 -18.05 5.83 29.08
CA SER A 32 -19.36 6.02 29.71
C SER A 32 -20.54 5.69 28.79
N ILE A 33 -20.37 5.74 27.46
CA ILE A 33 -21.45 5.41 26.51
C ILE A 33 -21.46 3.94 26.08
N ARG A 34 -20.40 3.16 26.35
CA ARG A 34 -20.25 1.77 25.86
C ARG A 34 -21.41 0.85 26.23
N LYS A 35 -21.96 1.02 27.44
CA LYS A 35 -23.13 0.22 27.88
C LYS A 35 -24.37 0.51 27.04
N THR A 36 -24.64 1.78 26.75
CA THR A 36 -25.78 2.18 25.93
C THR A 36 -25.56 1.80 24.47
N GLU A 37 -24.34 1.97 23.98
CA GLU A 37 -23.92 1.58 22.63
C GLU A 37 -24.13 0.08 22.41
N LYS A 38 -23.62 -0.79 23.28
CA LYS A 38 -23.82 -2.24 23.18
C LYS A 38 -25.29 -2.69 23.30
N ALA A 39 -26.16 -1.87 23.88
CA ALA A 39 -27.58 -2.18 24.02
C ALA A 39 -28.41 -1.87 22.76
N VAL A 40 -27.84 -1.13 21.80
CA VAL A 40 -28.51 -0.76 20.54
C VAL A 40 -27.90 -1.60 19.41
N PRO A 41 -28.69 -2.15 18.47
CA PRO A 41 -28.12 -2.89 17.34
C PRO A 41 -27.28 -1.98 16.44
N LEU A 42 -26.21 -2.52 15.87
CA LEU A 42 -25.41 -1.86 14.84
C LEU A 42 -25.91 -2.30 13.46
N LYS A 43 -26.33 -1.34 12.62
CA LYS A 43 -26.82 -1.62 11.27
C LYS A 43 -25.70 -1.37 10.26
N LEU A 44 -25.23 -2.44 9.61
CA LEU A 44 -24.19 -2.40 8.60
C LEU A 44 -24.78 -2.65 7.22
N LYS A 45 -24.31 -1.91 6.21
CA LYS A 45 -24.59 -2.16 4.79
C LYS A 45 -23.61 -3.17 4.20
N PHE A 46 -22.35 -3.12 4.67
CA PHE A 46 -21.29 -3.99 4.20
C PHE A 46 -20.38 -4.40 5.37
N LEU A 47 -20.02 -5.69 5.41
CA LEU A 47 -19.04 -6.22 6.36
C LEU A 47 -18.21 -7.27 5.63
N HIS A 48 -16.89 -7.06 5.60
CA HIS A 48 -15.93 -7.98 5.05
C HIS A 48 -14.76 -8.17 6.02
N PHE A 49 -14.41 -9.42 6.26
CA PHE A 49 -13.20 -9.80 6.97
C PHE A 49 -12.19 -10.24 5.92
N GLY A 50 -11.23 -9.35 5.66
CA GLY A 50 -10.06 -9.65 4.85
C GLY A 50 -8.96 -10.27 5.69
N PHE A 51 -7.85 -10.58 5.03
CA PHE A 51 -6.68 -11.15 5.69
C PHE A 51 -6.01 -10.18 6.67
N GLU A 52 -5.82 -8.94 6.23
CA GLU A 52 -5.11 -7.87 6.94
C GLU A 52 -6.05 -6.72 7.38
N GLU A 53 -7.33 -6.82 7.01
CA GLU A 53 -8.27 -5.72 7.16
C GLU A 53 -9.66 -6.17 7.56
N ILE A 54 -10.35 -5.33 8.33
CA ILE A 54 -11.79 -5.43 8.56
C ILE A 54 -12.44 -4.25 7.85
N CYS A 55 -13.31 -4.53 6.90
CA CYS A 55 -14.03 -3.51 6.14
C CYS A 55 -15.47 -3.42 6.66
N ILE A 56 -15.83 -2.27 7.21
CA ILE A 56 -17.16 -1.95 7.73
C ILE A 56 -17.71 -0.78 6.91
N ASP A 57 -18.80 -1.01 6.19
CA ASP A 57 -19.36 -0.06 5.23
C ASP A 57 -18.28 0.47 4.26
N ASN A 58 -17.92 1.74 4.37
CA ASN A 58 -16.91 2.39 3.53
C ASN A 58 -15.58 2.64 4.28
N THR A 59 -15.36 1.97 5.41
CA THR A 59 -14.16 2.15 6.24
C THR A 59 -13.40 0.84 6.38
N ALA A 60 -12.13 0.84 5.98
CA ALA A 60 -11.20 -0.25 6.23
C ALA A 60 -10.41 0.02 7.52
N TYR A 61 -10.39 -0.96 8.42
CA TYR A 61 -9.55 -0.97 9.61
C TYR A 61 -8.41 -1.94 9.37
N LYS A 62 -7.17 -1.43 9.43
CA LYS A 62 -5.94 -2.20 9.25
C LYS A 62 -5.04 -2.04 10.45
N VAL A 63 -4.19 -3.04 10.67
CA VAL A 63 -3.04 -2.94 11.58
C VAL A 63 -1.80 -3.05 10.72
N GLY A 64 -0.93 -2.05 10.79
CA GLY A 64 0.33 -2.02 10.08
C GLY A 64 1.53 -2.00 11.02
N VAL A 65 2.59 -2.69 10.63
CA VAL A 65 3.90 -2.71 11.28
C VAL A 65 4.73 -1.57 10.70
N PHE A 66 5.05 -0.60 11.54
CA PHE A 66 5.92 0.51 11.18
C PHE A 66 7.37 0.11 11.47
N ARG A 67 8.22 0.11 10.43
CA ARG A 67 9.61 -0.33 10.54
C ARG A 67 10.53 0.88 10.64
N ASP A 68 11.14 1.09 11.80
CA ASP A 68 12.08 2.18 12.06
C ASP A 68 13.52 1.66 12.10
N TYR A 69 14.37 2.20 11.24
CA TYR A 69 15.79 1.85 11.10
C TYR A 69 16.70 2.75 11.96
N GLY A 70 16.11 3.65 12.78
CA GLY A 70 16.81 4.50 13.72
C GLY A 70 17.75 5.50 13.01
N ALA A 71 19.05 5.40 13.29
CA ALA A 71 20.06 6.25 12.67
C ALA A 71 20.50 5.78 11.27
N LEU A 72 20.12 4.57 10.87
CA LEU A 72 20.41 4.06 9.54
C LEU A 72 19.43 4.63 8.52
N LYS A 73 19.85 4.68 7.26
CA LYS A 73 18.94 5.05 6.16
C LYS A 73 17.87 3.97 6.04
N THR A 74 16.61 4.35 6.18
CA THR A 74 15.48 3.47 5.91
C THR A 74 15.45 3.12 4.42
N PRO A 75 15.29 1.82 4.05
CA PRO A 75 15.11 1.44 2.65
C PRO A 75 13.90 2.13 2.03
N ASN A 76 13.96 2.46 0.74
CA ASN A 76 12.90 3.25 0.09
C ASN A 76 11.56 2.50 0.12
N TYR A 77 11.59 1.19 -0.10
CA TYR A 77 10.42 0.32 0.02
C TYR A 77 9.77 0.43 1.42
N VAL A 78 10.60 0.45 2.47
CA VAL A 78 10.12 0.55 3.85
C VAL A 78 9.52 1.93 4.13
N GLU A 79 10.15 3.02 3.67
CA GLU A 79 9.62 4.38 3.81
C GLU A 79 8.23 4.48 3.18
N LYS A 80 8.07 3.98 1.96
CA LYS A 80 6.78 3.95 1.25
C LYS A 80 5.73 3.14 2.00
N CYS A 81 6.05 1.94 2.48
CA CYS A 81 5.13 1.14 3.29
C CYS A 81 4.71 1.89 4.56
N ASN A 82 5.65 2.54 5.23
CA ASN A 82 5.40 3.32 6.44
C ASN A 82 4.46 4.51 6.17
N GLU A 83 4.64 5.23 5.05
CA GLU A 83 3.74 6.31 4.61
C GLU A 83 2.32 5.81 4.31
N GLU A 84 2.19 4.58 3.83
CA GLU A 84 0.92 3.91 3.51
C GLU A 84 0.24 3.27 4.74
N GLY A 85 0.80 3.44 5.95
CA GLY A 85 0.23 2.94 7.20
C GLY A 85 0.88 1.68 7.77
N GLY A 86 2.01 1.24 7.20
CA GLY A 86 2.83 0.12 7.66
C GLY A 86 2.60 -1.18 6.91
N SER A 87 3.49 -2.16 7.14
CA SER A 87 3.42 -3.51 6.55
C SER A 87 2.36 -4.38 7.23
N CYS A 88 1.69 -5.28 6.51
CA CYS A 88 0.73 -6.22 7.10
C CYS A 88 1.37 -7.47 7.74
N TYR A 89 2.69 -7.61 7.64
CA TYR A 89 3.49 -8.68 8.25
C TYR A 89 4.72 -8.09 8.95
N ASP A 90 5.17 -8.81 9.97
CA ASP A 90 6.45 -8.55 10.63
C ASP A 90 7.61 -9.12 9.79
N ILE A 91 8.84 -8.83 10.18
CA ILE A 91 10.05 -9.41 9.61
C ILE A 91 10.83 -10.21 10.64
N ASP A 92 11.48 -11.29 10.20
CA ASP A 92 12.36 -12.08 11.04
C ASP A 92 13.71 -11.37 11.29
N GLU A 93 14.57 -11.97 12.12
CA GLU A 93 15.90 -11.43 12.45
C GLU A 93 16.85 -11.27 11.25
N TYR A 94 16.46 -11.76 10.08
CA TYR A 94 17.22 -11.70 8.84
C TYR A 94 16.52 -10.85 7.76
N GLY A 95 15.40 -10.20 8.09
CA GLY A 95 14.67 -9.30 7.19
C GLY A 95 13.63 -9.97 6.29
N PHE A 96 13.29 -11.24 6.48
CA PHE A 96 12.25 -11.91 5.68
C PHE A 96 10.86 -11.77 6.31
N GLU A 97 9.80 -11.75 5.50
CA GLU A 97 8.42 -11.70 5.97
C GLU A 97 8.13 -12.87 6.94
N ASP A 98 7.85 -12.53 8.20
CA ASP A 98 7.49 -13.51 9.23
C ASP A 98 5.99 -13.76 9.24
N SER A 99 5.58 -14.81 8.54
CA SER A 99 4.19 -15.26 8.55
C SER A 99 3.83 -16.10 9.78
N SER A 100 4.77 -16.36 10.70
CA SER A 100 4.49 -17.19 11.89
C SER A 100 3.50 -16.50 12.82
N THR A 101 3.50 -15.16 12.84
CA THR A 101 2.45 -14.33 13.44
C THR A 101 1.04 -14.63 12.89
N MET A 102 0.98 -15.24 11.70
CA MET A 102 -0.26 -15.58 10.99
C MET A 102 -0.67 -17.05 11.20
N GLU A 103 0.19 -17.87 11.81
CA GLU A 103 -0.21 -19.15 12.38
C GLU A 103 -1.03 -18.86 13.65
N GLN A 104 -2.31 -18.55 13.47
CA GLN A 104 -3.23 -18.26 14.57
C GLN A 104 -3.23 -19.42 15.56
N LYS A 105 -2.62 -19.21 16.73
CA LYS A 105 -2.83 -20.08 17.88
C LYS A 105 -4.21 -19.76 18.44
N LEU A 106 -5.22 -20.41 17.87
CA LEU A 106 -6.61 -20.29 18.31
C LEU A 106 -6.69 -20.48 19.83
N LEU A 107 -7.11 -19.44 20.51
CA LEU A 107 -7.45 -19.49 21.93
C LEU A 107 -8.84 -20.13 22.08
N PRO A 108 -9.14 -20.74 23.24
CA PRO A 108 -10.44 -21.39 23.46
C PRO A 108 -11.66 -20.47 23.26
N GLU A 109 -11.48 -19.15 23.31
CA GLU A 109 -12.54 -18.14 23.19
C GLU A 109 -12.65 -17.51 21.78
N ASP A 110 -11.77 -17.90 20.84
CA ASP A 110 -11.74 -17.30 19.51
C ASP A 110 -12.91 -17.79 18.64
N ILE A 111 -13.51 -16.86 17.89
CA ILE A 111 -14.53 -17.17 16.89
C ILE A 111 -13.83 -17.40 15.54
N VAL A 112 -13.86 -18.65 15.06
CA VAL A 112 -13.29 -19.01 13.76
C VAL A 112 -14.22 -18.55 12.65
N ILE A 113 -13.87 -17.45 11.98
CA ILE A 113 -14.48 -17.02 10.73
C ILE A 113 -13.62 -17.63 9.62
N LYS A 114 -14.24 -18.44 8.75
CA LYS A 114 -13.62 -19.26 7.67
C LYS A 114 -12.11 -19.01 7.50
N PRO A 115 -11.24 -19.94 7.93
CA PRO A 115 -9.81 -19.73 7.87
C PRO A 115 -9.42 -19.41 6.44
N LEU A 116 -8.78 -18.26 6.22
CA LEU A 116 -8.08 -18.03 4.97
C LEU A 116 -7.03 -19.13 4.84
N GLU A 117 -6.93 -19.75 3.67
CA GLU A 117 -5.79 -20.60 3.34
C GLU A 117 -4.56 -19.69 3.25
N ILE A 118 -3.84 -19.56 4.35
CA ILE A 118 -2.57 -18.85 4.37
C ILE A 118 -1.55 -19.77 3.72
N LYS A 119 -1.06 -19.39 2.54
CA LYS A 119 0.10 -20.07 1.96
C LYS A 119 1.25 -19.87 2.93
N LYS A 120 1.72 -20.96 3.52
CA LYS A 120 2.97 -20.91 4.29
C LYS A 120 4.07 -20.39 3.36
N PRO A 121 4.90 -19.43 3.81
CA PRO A 121 6.07 -19.02 3.06
C PRO A 121 6.94 -20.25 2.85
N LEU A 122 7.67 -20.25 1.73
CA LEU A 122 8.57 -21.34 1.40
C LEU A 122 9.57 -21.52 2.56
N PRO A 123 9.88 -22.76 2.95
CA PRO A 123 10.86 -23.02 3.99
C PRO A 123 12.19 -22.42 3.58
N ARG A 124 12.84 -21.73 4.52
CA ARG A 124 14.13 -21.10 4.28
C ARG A 124 15.21 -22.15 4.07
N THR A 125 15.64 -22.29 2.83
CA THR A 125 16.79 -23.12 2.43
C THR A 125 17.75 -22.30 1.58
N ASP A 126 18.99 -22.78 1.45
CA ASP A 126 19.96 -22.18 0.52
C ASP A 126 19.38 -22.04 -0.91
N ASP A 127 18.48 -22.95 -1.30
CA ASP A 127 17.80 -22.89 -2.60
C ASP A 127 16.85 -21.68 -2.70
N THR A 128 16.10 -21.37 -1.64
CA THR A 128 15.22 -20.18 -1.63
C THR A 128 16.00 -18.86 -1.66
N ILE A 129 17.17 -18.81 -1.00
CA ILE A 129 18.06 -17.65 -1.04
C ILE A 129 18.61 -17.49 -2.46
N ARG A 130 19.14 -18.57 -3.05
CA ARG A 130 19.63 -18.57 -4.45
C ARG A 130 18.54 -18.16 -5.43
N GLN A 131 17.29 -18.56 -5.20
CA GLN A 131 16.16 -18.17 -6.03
C GLN A 131 15.91 -16.66 -5.96
N LYS A 132 15.96 -16.05 -4.77
CA LYS A 132 15.83 -14.60 -4.60
C LYS A 132 17.01 -13.82 -5.20
N GLU A 133 18.23 -14.34 -5.04
CA GLU A 133 19.41 -13.75 -5.69
C GLU A 133 19.32 -13.81 -7.22
N ALA A 134 18.83 -14.93 -7.77
CA ALA A 134 18.57 -15.06 -9.21
C ALA A 134 17.48 -14.09 -9.68
N GLU A 135 16.40 -13.92 -8.92
CA GLU A 135 15.33 -12.95 -9.20
C GLU A 135 15.89 -11.52 -9.27
N ILE A 136 16.79 -11.13 -8.36
CA ILE A 136 17.48 -9.82 -8.44
C ILE A 136 18.29 -9.69 -9.72
N ILE A 137 19.02 -10.74 -10.13
CA ILE A 137 19.83 -10.72 -11.35
C ILE A 137 18.93 -10.56 -12.58
N ASP A 138 17.83 -11.30 -12.64
CA ASP A 138 16.86 -11.22 -13.74
C ASP A 138 16.23 -9.82 -13.83
N LEU A 139 15.78 -9.26 -12.69
CA LEU A 139 15.24 -7.90 -12.65
C LEU A 139 16.26 -6.85 -13.10
N LYS A 140 17.54 -6.99 -12.72
CA LYS A 140 18.62 -6.10 -13.17
C LYS A 140 18.85 -6.20 -14.67
N ASN A 141 18.80 -7.40 -15.24
CA ASN A 141 18.90 -7.61 -16.68
C ASN A 141 17.73 -6.94 -17.41
N GLU A 142 16.49 -7.13 -16.94
CA GLU A 142 15.30 -6.49 -17.50
C GLU A 142 15.38 -4.95 -17.43
N ILE A 143 15.88 -4.39 -16.32
CA ILE A 143 16.12 -2.94 -16.20
C ILE A 143 17.13 -2.48 -17.25
N SER A 144 18.24 -3.21 -17.43
CA SER A 144 19.26 -2.87 -18.42
C SER A 144 18.73 -2.93 -19.85
N GLU A 145 17.88 -3.92 -20.17
CA GLU A 145 17.24 -4.04 -21.47
C GLU A 145 16.26 -2.88 -21.72
N LEU A 146 15.42 -2.56 -20.74
CA LEU A 146 14.48 -1.44 -20.81
C LEU A 146 15.22 -0.10 -20.96
N ASP A 147 16.30 0.13 -20.22
CA ASP A 147 17.13 1.33 -20.33
C ASP A 147 17.77 1.45 -21.73
N THR A 148 18.23 0.32 -22.29
CA THR A 148 18.78 0.29 -23.66
C THR A 148 17.70 0.61 -24.70
N GLN A 149 16.53 -0.01 -24.61
CA GLN A 149 15.39 0.28 -25.49
C GLN A 149 14.95 1.74 -25.39
N HIS A 150 14.95 2.28 -24.17
CA HIS A 150 14.59 3.65 -23.88
C HIS A 150 15.56 4.65 -24.53
N LYS A 151 16.87 4.44 -24.39
CA LYS A 151 17.91 5.25 -25.04
C LYS A 151 17.85 5.16 -26.57
N GLN A 152 17.59 3.97 -27.11
CA GLN A 152 17.42 3.81 -28.56
C GLN A 152 16.21 4.58 -29.07
N TYR A 153 15.07 4.46 -28.38
CA TYR A 153 13.84 5.17 -28.77
C TYR A 153 14.03 6.69 -28.76
N LEU A 154 14.73 7.22 -27.75
CA LEU A 154 15.16 8.62 -27.69
C LEU A 154 15.94 9.04 -28.93
N SER A 155 16.99 8.27 -29.24
CA SER A 155 17.86 8.53 -30.39
C SER A 155 17.10 8.48 -31.72
N ASP A 156 16.22 7.50 -31.90
CA ASP A 156 15.37 7.36 -33.09
C ASP A 156 14.44 8.57 -33.31
N HIS A 157 14.08 9.26 -32.24
CA HIS A 157 13.23 10.46 -32.28
C HIS A 157 14.03 11.76 -32.24
N GLY A 158 15.38 11.68 -32.24
CA GLY A 158 16.28 12.84 -32.29
C GLY A 158 16.49 13.54 -30.95
N PHE A 159 16.37 12.82 -29.85
CA PHE A 159 16.57 13.33 -28.49
C PHE A 159 17.67 12.54 -27.78
N GLU A 160 18.49 13.23 -26.98
CA GLU A 160 19.48 12.54 -26.13
C GLU A 160 18.92 12.25 -24.73
N THR A 161 17.98 13.07 -24.25
CA THR A 161 17.44 13.00 -22.88
C THR A 161 15.93 13.28 -22.82
N ILE A 162 15.27 12.81 -21.76
CA ILE A 162 13.86 13.16 -21.47
C ILE A 162 13.70 14.66 -21.30
N GLU A 163 14.65 15.31 -20.63
CA GLU A 163 14.61 16.73 -20.35
C GLU A 163 14.64 17.56 -21.63
N GLU A 164 15.42 17.11 -22.63
CA GLU A 164 15.43 17.73 -23.95
C GLU A 164 14.08 17.58 -24.66
N LEU A 165 13.51 16.38 -24.66
CA LEU A 165 12.17 16.13 -25.21
C LEU A 165 11.12 17.01 -24.53
N ALA A 166 11.13 17.10 -23.20
CA ALA A 166 10.20 17.91 -22.42
C ALA A 166 10.34 19.41 -22.76
N LYS A 167 11.57 19.92 -22.90
CA LYS A 167 11.83 21.31 -23.34
C LYS A 167 11.26 21.57 -24.73
N GLN A 168 11.51 20.68 -25.69
CA GLN A 168 10.99 20.84 -27.05
C GLN A 168 9.45 20.75 -27.10
N LEU A 169 8.83 19.93 -26.25
CA LEU A 169 7.38 19.88 -26.11
C LEU A 169 6.82 21.22 -25.63
N HIS A 170 7.44 21.83 -24.61
CA HIS A 170 7.05 23.16 -24.13
C HIS A 170 7.19 24.23 -25.20
N SER A 171 8.30 24.24 -25.95
CA SER A 171 8.48 25.18 -27.07
C SER A 171 7.45 24.99 -28.19
N ALA A 172 7.10 23.74 -28.53
CA ALA A 172 6.06 23.47 -29.53
C ALA A 172 4.67 23.96 -29.09
N GLN A 173 4.38 23.86 -27.79
CA GLN A 173 3.15 24.39 -27.20
C GLN A 173 3.09 25.93 -27.27
N GLU A 174 4.20 26.62 -26.98
CA GLU A 174 4.27 28.09 -27.06
C GLU A 174 4.14 28.62 -28.49
N GLN A 175 4.57 27.82 -29.48
CA GLN A 175 4.51 28.15 -30.90
C GLN A 175 3.19 27.77 -31.57
N ASP A 176 2.24 27.18 -30.82
CA ASP A 176 0.96 26.66 -31.33
C ASP A 176 1.12 25.65 -32.48
N ASP A 177 2.25 24.90 -32.50
CA ASP A 177 2.52 23.83 -33.46
C ASP A 177 1.88 22.53 -32.96
N GLU A 178 0.58 22.39 -33.23
CA GLU A 178 -0.24 21.29 -32.73
C GLU A 178 0.26 19.91 -33.20
N ASN A 179 0.77 19.81 -34.43
CA ASN A 179 1.25 18.55 -34.98
C ASN A 179 2.55 18.10 -34.30
N ARG A 180 3.50 19.02 -34.14
CA ARG A 180 4.75 18.74 -33.42
C ARG A 180 4.47 18.45 -31.94
N TYR A 181 3.62 19.24 -31.30
CA TYR A 181 3.24 19.02 -29.91
C TYR A 181 2.67 17.61 -29.69
N ASN A 182 1.73 17.16 -30.53
CA ASN A 182 1.13 15.84 -30.39
C ASN A 182 2.14 14.71 -30.54
N THR A 183 3.08 14.84 -31.48
CA THR A 183 4.16 13.88 -31.69
C THR A 183 5.07 13.78 -30.46
N LEU A 184 5.54 14.92 -29.94
CA LEU A 184 6.41 14.99 -28.77
C LEU A 184 5.71 14.51 -27.50
N LYS A 185 4.41 14.80 -27.36
CA LYS A 185 3.59 14.34 -26.24
C LYS A 185 3.46 12.83 -26.23
N TYR A 186 3.28 12.20 -27.40
CA TYR A 186 3.23 10.75 -27.51
C TYR A 186 4.56 10.10 -27.11
N ALA A 187 5.68 10.64 -27.61
CA ALA A 187 7.01 10.18 -27.24
C ALA A 187 7.23 10.30 -25.71
N LEU A 188 6.89 11.43 -25.11
CA LEU A 188 7.08 11.67 -23.67
C LEU A 188 6.20 10.74 -22.81
N SER A 189 4.98 10.45 -23.26
CA SER A 189 4.08 9.49 -22.61
C SER A 189 4.68 8.08 -22.60
N ARG A 190 5.19 7.63 -23.76
CA ARG A 190 5.85 6.32 -23.88
C ARG A 190 7.07 6.22 -22.97
N MET A 191 7.84 7.29 -22.87
CA MET A 191 9.02 7.36 -22.03
C MET A 191 8.69 7.35 -20.54
N SER A 192 7.69 8.13 -20.13
CA SER A 192 7.18 8.11 -18.76
C SER A 192 6.73 6.71 -18.35
N SER A 193 6.09 5.97 -19.26
CA SER A 193 5.69 4.58 -19.04
C SER A 193 6.89 3.64 -18.85
N ALA A 194 7.94 3.76 -19.65
CA ALA A 194 9.16 2.96 -19.50
C ALA A 194 9.87 3.24 -18.17
N ASN A 195 10.01 4.51 -17.78
CA ASN A 195 10.57 4.89 -16.49
C ASN A 195 9.76 4.33 -15.33
N TYR A 196 8.43 4.38 -15.42
CA TYR A 196 7.57 3.77 -14.41
C TYR A 196 7.84 2.27 -14.26
N MET A 197 8.03 1.54 -15.37
CA MET A 197 8.36 0.10 -15.33
C MET A 197 9.73 -0.16 -14.71
N ILE A 198 10.73 0.67 -14.99
CA ILE A 198 12.07 0.57 -14.38
C ILE A 198 11.99 0.83 -12.87
N MET A 199 11.33 1.92 -12.46
CA MET A 199 11.17 2.27 -11.05
C MET A 199 10.45 1.16 -10.27
N ARG A 200 9.40 0.56 -10.85
CA ARG A 200 8.72 -0.57 -10.24
C ARG A 200 9.64 -1.77 -10.01
N LYS A 201 10.51 -2.09 -10.98
CA LYS A 201 11.48 -3.19 -10.83
C LYS A 201 12.57 -2.88 -9.81
N LEU A 202 12.97 -1.61 -9.70
CA LEU A 202 13.90 -1.16 -8.66
C LEU A 202 13.26 -1.29 -7.26
N ASP A 203 11.98 -0.92 -7.11
CA ASP A 203 11.20 -1.16 -5.89
C ASP A 203 11.14 -2.66 -5.56
N ASP A 204 10.93 -3.53 -6.57
CA ASP A 204 10.90 -4.99 -6.39
C ASP A 204 12.28 -5.52 -5.93
N ILE A 205 13.39 -5.01 -6.48
CA ILE A 205 14.74 -5.35 -6.02
C ILE A 205 14.95 -4.89 -4.58
N ASP A 206 14.62 -3.64 -4.25
CA ASP A 206 14.75 -3.07 -2.91
C ASP A 206 13.96 -3.90 -1.88
N LYS A 207 12.74 -4.36 -2.27
CA LYS A 207 11.93 -5.28 -1.48
C LYS A 207 12.57 -6.66 -1.30
N ILE A 208 13.23 -7.22 -2.32
CA ILE A 208 13.87 -8.54 -2.17
C ILE A 208 15.11 -8.44 -1.24
N GLN A 209 15.74 -7.27 -1.18
CA GLN A 209 16.92 -7.03 -0.36
C GLN A 209 16.62 -6.74 1.12
N HIS A 210 15.36 -6.44 1.49
CA HIS A 210 14.97 -5.86 2.79
C HIS A 210 13.60 -6.33 3.31
#